data_AF-A0A822F2H4-F1
#
_entry.id   AF-A0A822F2H4-F1
#
_cell.length_a   1.000
_cell.length_b   1.000
_cell.length_c   1.000
_cell.angle_alpha   90.00
_cell.angle_beta   90.00
_cell.angle_gamma   90.00
#
_symmetry.space_group_name_H-M   'P 1'
#
loop_
_entity.id
_entity.type
_entity.pdbx_description
1 polymer ?
#
loop_
_entity_poly.entity_id
_entity_poly.type
_entity_poly.pdbx_seq_one_letter_code
_entity_poly.pdbx_strand_id
1 'polypeptide(L)'
;MVVITKGTILPELGVRVFSFGETTVTPSIRQFDSYSELEKFIRDSADPIVIPGVTLSFGFGWLGNIGHTLFDGLYPAYVALIRFPPRHLQPFRLLASIDECATCRDEDILNRFSGLGIMKHYVLNDMSNGSWFVFDEFVMGGGMMCQRCTQPNLQLPGGVELDGSRLFRDRMYLQHGIIPPARRYKSSTEGRNRHDVLVAYVIDNKRYTENDRKEINAAIEEINNYTIAHHNRSIADINKLDWPLVKVSYIDYGSAESRKRKSSRFTATPIDTRSPTYELIETYFTAQLRLLRTMDIQITGPGTGSMYQSFVPDG
;
A
#
# COMPACT_ATOMS: atom_id res chain seq x y z
N MET A 1 -17.89 14.73 -13.28
CA MET A 1 -18.15 15.97 -14.04
C MET A 1 -17.52 17.13 -13.28
N VAL A 2 -16.94 18.11 -13.98
CA VAL A 2 -16.44 19.36 -13.42
C VAL A 2 -17.37 20.48 -13.89
N VAL A 3 -17.87 21.28 -12.94
CA VAL A 3 -18.71 22.46 -13.23
C VAL A 3 -17.84 23.72 -13.15
N ILE A 4 -17.92 24.58 -14.16
CA ILE A 4 -17.13 25.83 -14.22
C ILE A 4 -17.95 26.97 -14.82
N THR A 5 -17.49 28.19 -14.61
CA THR A 5 -17.98 29.37 -15.32
C THR A 5 -17.28 29.51 -16.68
N LYS A 6 -17.95 30.12 -17.67
CA LYS A 6 -17.32 30.49 -18.95
C LYS A 6 -16.09 31.36 -18.71
N GLY A 7 -15.04 31.13 -19.49
CA GLY A 7 -13.75 31.81 -19.34
C GLY A 7 -12.80 31.17 -18.34
N THR A 8 -13.23 30.17 -17.55
CA THR A 8 -12.30 29.37 -16.73
C THR A 8 -11.41 28.53 -17.63
N ILE A 9 -10.09 28.74 -17.53
CA ILE A 9 -9.07 27.95 -18.24
C ILE A 9 -8.71 26.76 -17.36
N LEU A 10 -8.93 25.55 -17.88
CA LEU A 10 -8.53 24.31 -17.24
C LEU A 10 -7.35 23.68 -18.00
N PRO A 11 -6.41 23.01 -17.31
CA PRO A 11 -5.44 22.17 -17.98
C PRO A 11 -6.13 20.97 -18.63
N GLU A 12 -5.39 20.21 -19.45
CA GLU A 12 -5.88 18.92 -19.94
C GLU A 12 -6.19 18.00 -18.75
N LEU A 13 -7.46 17.58 -18.62
CA LEU A 13 -7.96 16.83 -17.47
C LEU A 13 -7.85 15.31 -17.65
N GLY A 14 -7.06 14.83 -18.60
CA GLY A 14 -6.87 13.40 -18.80
C GLY A 14 -6.15 12.77 -17.60
N VAL A 15 -6.86 11.97 -16.80
CA VAL A 15 -6.27 11.30 -15.63
C VAL A 15 -6.13 9.81 -15.87
N ARG A 16 -4.91 9.29 -15.73
CA ARG A 16 -4.64 7.86 -15.75
C ARG A 16 -4.99 7.24 -14.40
N VAL A 17 -5.99 6.36 -14.40
CA VAL A 17 -6.51 5.74 -13.16
C VAL A 17 -5.98 4.33 -12.91
N PHE A 18 -5.47 3.62 -13.92
CA PHE A 18 -4.89 2.28 -13.78
C PHE A 18 -3.36 2.28 -14.00
N SER A 19 -2.65 1.42 -13.27
CA SER A 19 -1.21 1.17 -13.51
C SER A 19 -0.91 0.48 -14.84
N PHE A 20 -1.80 -0.43 -15.27
CA PHE A 20 -1.65 -1.20 -16.50
C PHE A 20 -2.82 -0.86 -17.42
N GLY A 21 -2.52 -0.26 -18.56
CA GLY A 21 -3.51 0.22 -19.52
C GLY A 21 -3.37 1.72 -19.82
N GLU A 22 -3.83 2.10 -21.01
CA GLU A 22 -3.86 3.48 -21.51
C GLU A 22 -5.18 4.19 -21.16
N THR A 23 -6.01 3.56 -20.33
CA THR A 23 -7.31 4.11 -19.95
C THR A 23 -7.12 5.39 -19.16
N THR A 24 -7.41 6.49 -19.83
CA THR A 24 -7.46 7.83 -19.29
C THR A 24 -8.93 8.19 -19.07
N VAL A 25 -9.25 8.64 -17.86
CA VAL A 25 -10.55 9.20 -17.54
C VAL A 25 -10.48 10.69 -17.79
N THR A 26 -11.30 11.18 -18.72
CA THR A 26 -11.48 12.61 -18.97
C THR A 26 -12.80 13.04 -18.32
N PRO A 27 -12.78 13.86 -17.26
CA PRO A 27 -14.00 14.38 -16.67
C PRO A 27 -14.81 15.17 -17.69
N SER A 28 -16.13 14.92 -17.75
CA SER A 28 -17.04 15.80 -18.47
C SER A 28 -17.04 17.19 -17.85
N ILE A 29 -17.06 18.24 -18.68
CA ILE A 29 -17.09 19.64 -18.22
C ILE A 29 -18.46 20.22 -18.56
N ARG A 30 -19.08 20.89 -17.58
CA ARG A 30 -20.28 21.70 -17.78
C ARG A 30 -19.97 23.15 -17.48
N GLN A 31 -20.20 24.02 -18.46
CA GLN A 31 -19.94 25.46 -18.36
C GLN A 31 -21.24 26.23 -18.10
N PHE A 32 -21.15 27.28 -17.29
CA PHE A 32 -22.23 28.20 -16.97
C PHE A 32 -21.83 29.63 -17.34
N ASP A 33 -22.78 30.48 -17.71
CA ASP A 33 -22.45 31.82 -18.22
C ASP A 33 -22.07 32.78 -17.09
N SER A 34 -22.53 32.48 -15.87
CA SER A 34 -22.19 33.23 -14.66
C SER A 34 -22.12 32.32 -13.42
N TYR A 35 -21.48 32.83 -12.36
CA TYR A 35 -21.47 32.16 -11.06
C TYR A 35 -22.88 32.00 -10.49
N SER A 36 -23.78 32.97 -10.72
CA SER A 36 -25.17 32.91 -10.27
C SER A 36 -25.92 31.73 -10.90
N GLU A 37 -25.73 31.47 -12.19
CA GLU A 37 -26.32 30.31 -12.87
C GLU A 37 -25.74 28.99 -12.37
N LEU A 38 -24.42 28.95 -12.12
CA LEU A 38 -23.77 27.78 -11.54
C LEU A 38 -24.33 27.50 -10.14
N GLU A 39 -24.37 28.51 -9.28
CA GLU A 39 -24.90 28.39 -7.91
C GLU A 39 -26.36 27.94 -7.94
N LYS A 40 -27.18 28.55 -8.81
CA LYS A 40 -28.58 28.14 -9.02
C LYS A 40 -28.68 26.69 -9.48
N PHE A 41 -27.85 26.24 -10.41
CA PHE A 41 -27.82 24.84 -10.84
C PHE A 41 -27.47 23.91 -9.68
N ILE A 42 -26.46 24.24 -8.88
CA ILE A 42 -26.07 23.41 -7.72
C ILE A 42 -27.18 23.33 -6.69
N ARG A 43 -27.81 24.46 -6.34
CA ARG A 43 -28.88 24.53 -5.33
C ARG A 43 -30.19 23.92 -5.80
N ASP A 44 -30.62 24.23 -7.02
CA ASP A 44 -32.00 23.97 -7.45
C ASP A 44 -32.14 22.72 -8.34
N SER A 45 -31.06 22.33 -9.03
CA SER A 45 -31.11 21.22 -10.01
C SER A 45 -30.29 20.01 -9.58
N ALA A 46 -29.09 20.24 -9.03
CA ALA A 46 -28.20 19.16 -8.63
C ALA A 46 -28.58 18.60 -7.25
N ASP A 47 -28.95 19.48 -6.31
CA ASP A 47 -29.21 19.19 -4.89
C ASP A 47 -28.30 18.06 -4.34
N PRO A 48 -26.97 18.29 -4.35
CA PRO A 48 -26.04 17.19 -4.26
C PRO A 48 -25.90 16.67 -2.83
N ILE A 49 -25.71 15.36 -2.72
CA ILE A 49 -25.24 14.72 -1.49
C ILE A 49 -23.75 15.04 -1.34
N VAL A 50 -23.39 15.72 -0.26
CA VAL A 50 -22.00 16.06 0.04
C VAL A 50 -21.30 14.88 0.70
N ILE A 51 -20.16 14.48 0.14
CA ILE A 51 -19.27 13.44 0.67
C ILE A 51 -18.07 14.13 1.32
N PRO A 52 -18.00 14.15 2.66
CA PRO A 52 -16.99 14.91 3.35
C PRO A 52 -15.62 14.24 3.36
N GLY A 53 -14.59 15.08 3.50
CA GLY A 53 -13.19 14.69 3.63
C GLY A 53 -12.52 14.24 2.32
N VAL A 54 -11.30 13.71 2.46
CA VAL A 54 -10.50 13.27 1.32
C VAL A 54 -11.03 11.95 0.76
N THR A 55 -11.34 11.95 -0.53
CA THR A 55 -11.64 10.73 -1.30
C THR A 55 -10.57 10.52 -2.35
N LEU A 56 -9.94 9.34 -2.33
CA LEU A 56 -8.91 8.91 -3.26
C LEU A 56 -9.50 7.88 -4.23
N SER A 57 -9.47 8.18 -5.53
CA SER A 57 -10.01 7.30 -6.57
C SER A 57 -8.91 6.82 -7.53
N PHE A 58 -8.82 5.51 -7.69
CA PHE A 58 -7.94 4.87 -8.66
C PHE A 58 -8.47 3.47 -9.01
N GLY A 59 -7.96 2.92 -10.09
CA GLY A 59 -8.30 1.60 -10.58
C GLY A 59 -7.41 0.53 -9.96
N PHE A 60 -8.00 -0.61 -9.63
CA PHE A 60 -7.28 -1.78 -9.12
C PHE A 60 -7.14 -2.86 -10.19
N GLY A 61 -5.95 -3.47 -10.26
CA GLY A 61 -5.74 -4.74 -10.95
C GLY A 61 -5.58 -5.86 -9.92
N TRP A 62 -6.09 -7.06 -10.25
CA TRP A 62 -5.78 -8.31 -9.53
C TRP A 62 -5.98 -8.31 -8.00
N LEU A 63 -7.11 -7.79 -7.51
CA LEU A 63 -7.47 -7.64 -6.08
C LEU A 63 -7.56 -8.92 -5.21
N GLY A 64 -7.07 -10.06 -5.69
CA GLY A 64 -6.89 -11.28 -4.91
C GLY A 64 -5.43 -11.60 -4.60
N ASN A 65 -4.50 -10.76 -5.05
CA ASN A 65 -3.08 -10.87 -4.80
C ASN A 65 -2.59 -9.56 -4.18
N ILE A 66 -2.33 -9.61 -2.87
CA ILE A 66 -1.93 -8.43 -2.10
C ILE A 66 -0.69 -7.72 -2.66
N GLY A 67 0.26 -8.45 -3.26
CA GLY A 67 1.40 -7.84 -3.93
C GLY A 67 0.95 -6.91 -5.06
N HIS A 68 0.03 -7.35 -5.91
CA HIS A 68 -0.56 -6.51 -6.97
C HIS A 68 -1.42 -5.38 -6.39
N THR A 69 -2.26 -5.65 -5.39
CA THR A 69 -3.10 -4.61 -4.76
C THR A 69 -2.26 -3.45 -4.22
N LEU A 70 -1.13 -3.76 -3.58
CA LEU A 70 -0.21 -2.74 -3.06
C LEU A 70 0.60 -2.10 -4.17
N PHE A 71 1.28 -2.89 -5.00
CA PHE A 71 2.22 -2.41 -6.01
C PHE A 71 1.51 -1.64 -7.14
N ASP A 72 0.36 -2.11 -7.62
CA ASP A 72 -0.31 -1.58 -8.81
C ASP A 72 -1.36 -0.50 -8.50
N GLY A 73 -1.81 -0.41 -7.26
CA GLY A 73 -2.91 0.45 -6.89
C GLY A 73 -2.57 1.33 -5.71
N LEU A 74 -2.55 0.74 -4.52
CA LEU A 74 -2.57 1.50 -3.28
C LEU A 74 -1.30 2.34 -3.07
N TYR A 75 -0.13 1.77 -3.36
CA TYR A 75 1.15 2.47 -3.21
C TYR A 75 1.26 3.69 -4.12
N PRO A 76 1.15 3.57 -5.46
CA PRO A 76 1.27 4.74 -6.34
C PRO A 76 0.21 5.81 -6.06
N ALA A 77 -1.03 5.40 -5.72
CA ALA A 77 -2.09 6.34 -5.36
C ALA A 77 -1.78 7.09 -4.04
N TYR A 78 -1.25 6.40 -3.03
CA TYR A 78 -0.83 7.05 -1.79
C TYR A 78 0.37 7.99 -2.00
N VAL A 79 1.36 7.58 -2.80
CA VAL A 79 2.50 8.46 -3.14
C VAL A 79 2.04 9.70 -3.88
N ALA A 80 1.07 9.58 -4.79
CA ALA A 80 0.44 10.74 -5.42
C ALA A 80 -0.23 11.65 -4.39
N LEU A 81 -0.93 11.08 -3.39
CA LEU A 81 -1.57 11.83 -2.31
C LEU A 81 -0.57 12.60 -1.43
N ILE A 82 0.65 12.09 -1.24
CA ILE A 82 1.70 12.79 -0.46
C ILE A 82 2.02 14.17 -1.05
N ARG A 83 1.93 14.33 -2.37
CA ARG A 83 2.19 15.60 -3.07
C ARG A 83 1.17 16.70 -2.76
N PHE A 84 0.07 16.36 -2.08
CA PHE A 84 -0.93 17.29 -1.60
C PHE A 84 -0.90 17.34 -0.06
N PRO A 85 0.16 17.86 0.58
CA PRO A 85 0.18 17.95 2.04
C PRO A 85 -0.93 18.89 2.55
N PRO A 86 -1.52 18.62 3.73
CA PRO A 86 -1.25 17.49 4.64
C PRO A 86 -2.17 16.27 4.40
N ARG A 87 -2.78 16.11 3.21
CA ARG A 87 -3.90 15.17 2.98
C ARG A 87 -3.57 13.71 3.31
N HIS A 88 -2.36 13.27 2.99
CA HIS A 88 -1.88 11.91 3.27
C HIS A 88 -1.80 11.58 4.79
N LEU A 89 -1.74 12.60 5.66
CA LEU A 89 -1.71 12.43 7.11
C LEU A 89 -3.09 12.16 7.71
N GLN A 90 -4.16 12.48 6.99
CA GLN A 90 -5.53 12.32 7.46
C GLN A 90 -6.08 10.93 7.05
N PRO A 91 -7.11 10.43 7.73
CA PRO A 91 -7.96 9.36 7.19
C PRO A 91 -8.57 9.83 5.86
N PHE A 92 -8.62 8.93 4.88
CA PHE A 92 -9.24 9.18 3.58
C PHE A 92 -10.12 8.00 3.20
N ARG A 93 -11.03 8.22 2.26
CA ARG A 93 -11.89 7.19 1.69
C ARG A 93 -11.31 6.72 0.37
N LEU A 94 -11.40 5.43 0.10
CA LEU A 94 -11.11 4.89 -1.23
C LEU A 94 -12.38 4.87 -2.06
N LEU A 95 -12.39 5.46 -3.24
CA LEU A 95 -13.44 5.25 -4.22
C LEU A 95 -12.96 4.22 -5.25
N ALA A 96 -13.55 3.03 -5.22
CA ALA A 96 -13.03 1.89 -5.94
C ALA A 96 -14.10 1.03 -6.61
N SER A 97 -13.87 0.62 -7.86
CA SER A 97 -14.65 -0.37 -8.58
C SER A 97 -14.35 -1.80 -8.09
N ILE A 98 -14.65 -2.11 -6.83
CA ILE A 98 -14.43 -3.46 -6.26
C ILE A 98 -15.71 -4.31 -6.18
N ASP A 99 -16.74 -3.85 -6.88
CA ASP A 99 -18.07 -4.44 -6.83
C ASP A 99 -18.04 -5.85 -7.44
N GLU A 100 -18.74 -6.79 -6.80
CA GLU A 100 -18.91 -8.18 -7.27
C GLU A 100 -17.62 -9.01 -7.41
N CYS A 101 -16.54 -8.59 -6.76
CA CYS A 101 -15.28 -9.31 -6.85
C CYS A 101 -15.23 -10.51 -5.88
N ALA A 102 -15.61 -11.69 -6.37
CA ALA A 102 -15.63 -12.94 -5.60
C ALA A 102 -14.24 -13.35 -5.05
N THR A 103 -13.16 -12.84 -5.64
CA THR A 103 -11.78 -13.13 -5.27
C THR A 103 -11.07 -11.97 -4.56
N CYS A 104 -11.78 -10.86 -4.27
CA CYS A 104 -11.21 -9.71 -3.60
C CYS A 104 -10.93 -10.01 -2.13
N ARG A 105 -9.67 -10.34 -1.83
CA ARG A 105 -9.23 -10.74 -0.48
C ARG A 105 -8.58 -9.60 0.30
N ASP A 106 -8.27 -8.52 -0.40
CA ASP A 106 -7.47 -7.42 0.13
C ASP A 106 -8.34 -6.25 0.63
N GLU A 107 -9.66 -6.42 0.66
CA GLU A 107 -10.62 -5.37 1.06
C GLU A 107 -10.39 -4.89 2.50
N ASP A 108 -10.13 -5.80 3.44
CA ASP A 108 -9.80 -5.45 4.83
C ASP A 108 -8.55 -4.57 4.92
N ILE A 109 -7.52 -4.87 4.11
CA ILE A 109 -6.25 -4.13 4.09
C ILE A 109 -6.47 -2.72 3.54
N LEU A 110 -7.23 -2.60 2.45
CA LEU A 110 -7.61 -1.32 1.85
C LEU A 110 -8.49 -0.47 2.79
N ASN A 111 -9.46 -1.10 3.47
CA ASN A 111 -10.31 -0.43 4.44
C ASN A 111 -9.50 0.14 5.61
N ARG A 112 -8.62 -0.68 6.19
CA ARG A 112 -7.74 -0.26 7.29
C ARG A 112 -6.78 0.83 6.85
N PHE A 113 -6.06 0.63 5.75
CA PHE A 113 -5.07 1.60 5.28
C PHE A 113 -5.67 2.99 5.04
N SER A 114 -6.86 3.05 4.44
CA SER A 114 -7.55 4.30 4.13
C SER A 114 -8.07 5.01 5.39
N GLY A 115 -8.55 4.25 6.38
CA GLY A 115 -9.03 4.78 7.66
C GLY A 115 -10.47 5.29 7.63
N LEU A 116 -11.00 5.71 6.48
CA LEU A 116 -12.44 5.95 6.28
C LEU A 116 -13.13 4.84 5.46
N GLY A 117 -12.39 3.79 5.12
CA GLY A 117 -12.90 2.63 4.37
C GLY A 117 -13.03 2.86 2.87
N ILE A 118 -13.71 1.93 2.22
CA ILE A 118 -13.94 1.92 0.77
C ILE A 118 -15.39 2.29 0.48
N MET A 119 -15.57 3.31 -0.36
CA MET A 119 -16.80 3.63 -1.06
C MET A 119 -16.86 2.81 -2.34
N LYS A 120 -17.79 1.87 -2.36
CA LYS A 120 -18.09 1.02 -3.51
C LYS A 120 -18.97 1.75 -4.51
N HIS A 121 -18.80 1.52 -5.80
CA HIS A 121 -19.57 2.25 -6.81
C HIS A 121 -21.07 1.91 -6.76
N TYR A 122 -21.43 0.65 -6.45
CA TYR A 122 -22.83 0.29 -6.25
C TYR A 122 -23.47 1.08 -5.09
N VAL A 123 -22.72 1.39 -4.03
CA VAL A 123 -23.25 2.19 -2.91
C VAL A 123 -23.58 3.60 -3.39
N LEU A 124 -22.72 4.21 -4.20
CA LEU A 124 -23.03 5.50 -4.83
C LEU A 124 -24.21 5.40 -5.78
N ASN A 125 -24.31 4.32 -6.55
CA ASN A 125 -25.44 4.11 -7.46
C ASN A 125 -26.77 4.00 -6.70
N ASP A 126 -26.80 3.20 -5.63
CA ASP A 126 -27.97 3.00 -4.77
C ASP A 126 -28.34 4.29 -4.01
N MET A 127 -27.34 5.04 -3.52
CA MET A 127 -27.54 6.33 -2.86
C MET A 127 -27.95 7.43 -3.83
N SER A 128 -27.59 7.32 -5.11
CA SER A 128 -27.84 8.40 -6.07
C SER A 128 -29.34 8.62 -6.20
N ASN A 129 -30.13 7.59 -6.52
CA ASN A 129 -31.54 7.76 -6.90
C ASN A 129 -31.78 8.96 -7.86
N GLY A 130 -30.80 9.24 -8.74
CA GLY A 130 -30.79 10.41 -9.62
C GLY A 130 -30.14 11.70 -9.06
N SER A 131 -29.74 11.73 -7.79
CA SER A 131 -29.02 12.81 -7.13
C SER A 131 -27.54 12.88 -7.52
N TRP A 132 -26.99 14.08 -7.43
CA TRP A 132 -25.58 14.35 -7.65
C TRP A 132 -24.76 14.12 -6.37
N PHE A 133 -23.48 13.84 -6.53
CA PHE A 133 -22.53 13.83 -5.41
C PHE A 133 -21.52 14.95 -5.57
N VAL A 134 -21.23 15.64 -4.48
CA VAL A 134 -20.13 16.60 -4.38
C VAL A 134 -19.16 16.08 -3.33
N PHE A 135 -17.90 15.93 -3.70
CA PHE A 135 -16.83 15.56 -2.77
C PHE A 135 -16.13 16.82 -2.28
N ASP A 136 -15.89 16.94 -0.98
CA ASP A 136 -15.11 18.05 -0.42
C ASP A 136 -13.71 18.11 -1.03
N GLU A 137 -13.02 16.96 -1.02
CA GLU A 137 -11.73 16.78 -1.67
C GLU A 137 -11.72 15.46 -2.44
N PHE A 138 -11.42 15.54 -3.73
CA PHE A 138 -11.35 14.37 -4.61
C PHE A 138 -10.01 14.32 -5.32
N VAL A 139 -9.19 13.34 -4.95
CA VAL A 139 -7.91 13.05 -5.60
C VAL A 139 -8.11 11.83 -6.49
N MET A 140 -7.95 12.02 -7.80
CA MET A 140 -8.09 10.95 -8.77
C MET A 140 -6.76 10.65 -9.43
N GLY A 141 -6.52 9.36 -9.63
CA GLY A 141 -5.37 8.88 -10.35
C GLY A 141 -4.23 8.46 -9.43
N GLY A 142 -3.30 7.76 -10.05
CA GLY A 142 -2.11 7.21 -9.42
C GLY A 142 -1.18 6.67 -10.50
N GLY A 143 -1.77 6.09 -11.56
CA GLY A 143 -1.01 5.54 -12.68
C GLY A 143 0.13 4.67 -12.17
N MET A 144 1.33 4.85 -12.72
CA MET A 144 2.54 4.17 -12.25
C MET A 144 3.40 5.06 -11.33
N MET A 145 2.79 6.05 -10.66
CA MET A 145 3.52 7.08 -9.88
C MET A 145 4.42 6.41 -8.84
N CYS A 146 5.74 6.51 -9.07
CA CYS A 146 6.75 5.91 -8.21
C CYS A 146 6.51 4.42 -7.89
N GLN A 147 5.87 3.66 -8.78
CA GLN A 147 5.58 2.24 -8.55
C GLN A 147 6.85 1.43 -8.22
N ARG A 148 8.00 1.83 -8.78
CA ARG A 148 9.32 1.22 -8.56
C ARG A 148 10.17 1.95 -7.51
N CYS A 149 9.62 2.99 -6.88
CA CYS A 149 10.28 3.74 -5.81
C CYS A 149 9.99 3.09 -4.45
N THR A 150 10.27 1.80 -4.29
CA THR A 150 9.93 1.07 -3.07
C THR A 150 11.09 1.02 -2.07
N GLN A 151 12.26 1.59 -2.42
CA GLN A 151 13.44 1.64 -1.57
C GLN A 151 13.94 3.06 -1.35
N PRO A 152 13.98 3.59 -0.13
CA PRO A 152 14.31 5.00 0.13
C PRO A 152 15.73 5.36 -0.34
N ASN A 153 16.65 4.39 -0.32
CA ASN A 153 18.05 4.60 -0.65
C ASN A 153 18.42 4.38 -2.13
N LEU A 154 17.55 3.73 -2.92
CA LEU A 154 17.79 3.43 -4.35
C LEU A 154 16.77 4.12 -5.28
N GLN A 155 16.11 5.16 -4.78
CA GLN A 155 15.07 5.89 -5.52
C GLN A 155 15.65 6.94 -6.48
N LEU A 156 14.99 7.15 -7.61
CA LEU A 156 15.25 8.29 -8.48
C LEU A 156 14.90 9.61 -7.75
N PRO A 157 15.53 10.74 -8.12
CA PRO A 157 15.21 12.06 -7.55
C PRO A 157 13.70 12.33 -7.58
N GLY A 158 13.14 12.74 -6.45
CA GLY A 158 11.70 12.93 -6.22
C GLY A 158 11.03 11.84 -5.37
N GLY A 159 11.51 10.59 -5.38
CA GLY A 159 11.03 9.56 -4.44
C GLY A 159 11.59 9.78 -3.02
N VAL A 160 12.90 10.04 -2.94
CA VAL A 160 13.63 10.33 -1.69
C VAL A 160 13.08 11.57 -1.01
N GLU A 161 12.78 12.63 -1.78
CA GLU A 161 12.22 13.88 -1.26
C GLU A 161 10.83 13.70 -0.63
N LEU A 162 10.03 12.79 -1.20
CA LEU A 162 8.68 12.50 -0.70
C LEU A 162 8.67 11.54 0.49
N ASP A 163 9.77 10.80 0.72
CA ASP A 163 9.86 9.78 1.76
C ASP A 163 8.70 8.75 1.67
N GLY A 164 8.31 8.43 0.42
CA GLY A 164 7.03 7.80 0.11
C GLY A 164 6.90 6.37 0.62
N SER A 165 7.95 5.55 0.47
CA SER A 165 7.96 4.17 0.95
C SER A 165 7.84 4.11 2.47
N ARG A 166 8.56 4.98 3.19
CA ARG A 166 8.50 5.06 4.65
C ARG A 166 7.15 5.54 5.14
N LEU A 167 6.59 6.59 4.54
CA LEU A 167 5.27 7.10 4.92
C LEU A 167 4.17 6.06 4.67
N PHE A 168 4.27 5.32 3.58
CA PHE A 168 3.35 4.23 3.27
C PHE A 168 3.48 3.08 4.28
N ARG A 169 4.72 2.65 4.56
CA ARG A 169 5.06 1.63 5.55
C ARG A 169 4.51 1.96 6.92
N ASP A 170 4.87 3.14 7.44
CA ASP A 170 4.53 3.55 8.79
C ASP A 170 3.01 3.63 8.94
N ARG A 171 2.30 4.15 7.92
CA ARG A 171 0.83 4.14 7.89
C ARG A 171 0.27 2.73 7.89
N MET A 172 0.79 1.82 7.07
CA MET A 172 0.31 0.44 7.00
C MET A 172 0.46 -0.27 8.36
N TYR A 173 1.61 -0.13 9.01
CA TYR A 173 1.81 -0.68 10.35
C TYR A 173 0.83 -0.10 11.37
N LEU A 174 0.70 1.23 11.41
CA LEU A 174 -0.16 1.92 12.38
C LEU A 174 -1.65 1.56 12.20
N GLN A 175 -2.14 1.50 10.96
CA GLN A 175 -3.53 1.12 10.66
C GLN A 175 -3.83 -0.36 10.98
N HIS A 176 -2.79 -1.18 11.12
CA HIS A 176 -2.88 -2.57 11.57
C HIS A 176 -2.53 -2.74 13.07
N GLY A 177 -2.40 -1.65 13.83
CA GLY A 177 -2.10 -1.70 15.27
C GLY A 177 -0.71 -2.21 15.60
N ILE A 178 0.24 -2.07 14.67
CA ILE A 178 1.63 -2.47 14.84
C ILE A 178 2.50 -1.21 14.92
N ILE A 179 3.44 -1.17 15.85
CA ILE A 179 4.43 -0.08 15.92
C ILE A 179 5.37 -0.21 14.72
N PRO A 180 5.54 0.83 13.88
CA PRO A 180 6.49 0.78 12.76
C PRO A 180 7.92 0.41 13.19
N PRO A 181 8.74 -0.16 12.30
CA PRO A 181 10.14 -0.41 12.61
C PRO A 181 10.88 0.91 12.90
N ALA A 182 11.88 0.83 13.78
CA ALA A 182 12.72 1.98 14.11
C ALA A 182 13.44 2.48 12.86
N ARG A 183 13.53 3.81 12.71
CA ARG A 183 14.25 4.42 11.60
C ARG A 183 15.75 4.26 11.80
N ARG A 184 16.44 3.85 10.74
CA ARG A 184 17.90 3.79 10.66
C ARG A 184 18.39 4.85 9.68
N TYR A 185 19.15 5.82 10.16
CA TYR A 185 19.64 6.97 9.41
C TYR A 185 21.11 6.84 9.03
N LYS A 186 21.92 6.17 9.86
CA LYS A 186 23.38 6.10 9.70
C LYS A 186 23.85 4.85 8.98
N SER A 187 23.25 3.69 9.29
CA SER A 187 23.59 2.40 8.71
C SER A 187 22.46 1.38 8.89
N SER A 188 22.45 0.32 8.09
CA SER A 188 21.56 -0.84 8.28
C SER A 188 21.78 -1.56 9.62
N THR A 189 22.88 -1.27 10.31
CA THR A 189 23.21 -1.83 11.63
C THR A 189 22.84 -0.89 12.79
N GLU A 190 22.26 0.28 12.53
CA GLU A 190 21.89 1.23 13.59
C GLU A 190 20.90 0.60 14.57
N GLY A 191 21.26 0.65 15.87
CA GLY A 191 20.47 0.05 16.95
C GLY A 191 20.61 -1.47 17.10
N ARG A 192 21.47 -2.13 16.30
CA ARG A 192 21.79 -3.55 16.47
C ARG A 192 23.00 -3.76 17.39
N ASN A 193 22.98 -4.85 18.15
CA ASN A 193 24.16 -5.35 18.87
C ASN A 193 25.03 -6.20 17.94
N ARG A 194 26.34 -6.29 18.23
CA ARG A 194 27.29 -7.11 17.47
C ARG A 194 26.96 -8.61 17.44
N HIS A 195 26.15 -9.08 18.38
CA HIS A 195 25.75 -10.48 18.52
C HIS A 195 24.35 -10.76 17.95
N ASP A 196 23.69 -9.75 17.38
CA ASP A 196 22.37 -9.93 16.80
C ASP A 196 22.49 -10.80 15.53
N VAL A 197 21.65 -11.83 15.44
CA VAL A 197 21.54 -12.69 14.26
C VAL A 197 20.61 -12.00 13.26
N LEU A 198 21.07 -11.81 12.03
CA LEU A 198 20.23 -11.29 10.96
C LEU A 198 19.15 -12.30 10.60
N VAL A 199 17.91 -11.85 10.52
CA VAL A 199 16.78 -12.67 10.10
C VAL A 199 16.52 -12.43 8.61
N ALA A 200 16.81 -13.43 7.79
CA ALA A 200 16.54 -13.42 6.36
C ALA A 200 15.30 -14.25 6.03
N TYR A 201 14.45 -13.74 5.16
CA TYR A 201 13.34 -14.51 4.61
C TYR A 201 13.43 -14.57 3.09
N VAL A 202 13.27 -15.78 2.57
CA VAL A 202 13.12 -16.04 1.15
C VAL A 202 11.63 -16.16 0.84
N ILE A 203 11.11 -15.22 0.06
CA ILE A 203 9.76 -15.32 -0.53
C ILE A 203 9.85 -16.28 -1.71
N ASP A 204 9.76 -17.56 -1.40
CA ASP A 204 9.88 -18.61 -2.40
C ASP A 204 8.65 -18.61 -3.30
N ASN A 205 8.90 -18.59 -4.60
CA ASN A 205 7.87 -18.57 -5.61
C ASN A 205 8.37 -19.32 -6.85
N LYS A 206 7.44 -19.59 -7.78
CA LYS A 206 7.69 -20.34 -9.00
C LYS A 206 8.79 -19.78 -9.93
N ARG A 207 9.29 -18.56 -9.69
CA ARG A 207 10.36 -17.94 -10.48
C ARG A 207 11.75 -18.40 -10.05
N TYR A 208 11.90 -18.95 -8.85
CA TYR A 208 13.16 -19.57 -8.45
C TYR A 208 13.26 -20.97 -9.04
N THR A 209 14.39 -21.25 -9.66
CA THR A 209 14.80 -22.60 -10.06
C THR A 209 15.36 -23.37 -8.87
N GLU A 210 15.49 -24.69 -8.97
CA GLU A 210 16.20 -25.47 -7.94
C GLU A 210 17.65 -25.01 -7.78
N ASN A 211 18.29 -24.57 -8.87
CA ASN A 211 19.65 -24.06 -8.84
C ASN A 211 19.74 -22.74 -8.06
N ASP A 212 18.82 -21.80 -8.29
CA ASP A 212 18.78 -20.54 -7.53
C ASP A 212 18.61 -20.80 -6.03
N ARG A 213 17.77 -21.78 -5.66
CA ARG A 213 17.60 -22.18 -4.25
C ARG A 213 18.89 -22.76 -3.66
N LYS A 214 19.63 -23.57 -4.42
CA LYS A 214 20.93 -24.11 -4.01
C LYS A 214 21.95 -23.00 -3.83
N GLU A 215 22.02 -22.05 -4.75
CA GLU A 215 22.94 -20.91 -4.68
C GLU A 215 22.64 -20.00 -3.49
N ILE A 216 21.37 -19.70 -3.23
CA ILE A 216 20.94 -18.94 -2.05
C ILE A 216 21.41 -19.65 -0.78
N ASN A 217 21.14 -20.95 -0.65
CA ASN A 217 21.56 -21.74 0.52
C ASN A 217 23.08 -21.82 0.67
N ALA A 218 23.82 -22.03 -0.43
CA ALA A 218 25.27 -22.06 -0.41
C ALA A 218 25.87 -20.73 0.06
N ALA A 219 25.34 -19.59 -0.40
CA ALA A 219 25.77 -18.27 0.04
C ALA A 219 25.50 -18.04 1.53
N ILE A 220 24.35 -18.51 2.04
CA ILE A 220 24.02 -18.43 3.47
C ILE A 220 24.99 -19.28 4.31
N GLU A 221 25.24 -20.52 3.88
CA GLU A 221 26.16 -21.43 4.54
C GLU A 221 27.58 -20.86 4.55
N GLU A 222 28.02 -20.27 3.44
CA GLU A 222 29.31 -19.60 3.34
C GLU A 222 29.44 -18.46 4.36
N ILE A 223 28.46 -17.56 4.43
CA ILE A 223 28.44 -16.42 5.38
C ILE A 223 28.48 -16.93 6.84
N ASN A 224 27.67 -17.93 7.16
CA ASN A 224 27.59 -18.48 8.52
C ASN A 224 28.87 -19.23 8.90
N ASN A 225 29.42 -20.06 8.00
CA ASN A 225 30.66 -20.79 8.23
C ASN A 225 31.85 -19.85 8.40
N TYR A 226 31.93 -18.80 7.59
CA TYR A 226 32.94 -17.77 7.73
C TYR A 226 32.85 -17.09 9.11
N THR A 227 31.65 -16.70 9.52
CA THR A 227 31.39 -16.04 10.81
C THR A 227 31.79 -16.92 11.99
N ILE A 228 31.40 -18.21 11.98
CA ILE A 228 31.75 -19.18 13.02
C ILE A 228 33.26 -19.44 13.05
N ALA A 229 33.88 -19.65 11.88
CA ALA A 229 35.32 -19.89 11.79
C ALA A 229 36.13 -18.68 12.28
N HIS A 230 35.69 -17.46 11.96
CA HIS A 230 36.28 -16.23 12.45
C HIS A 230 36.15 -16.12 13.98
N HIS A 231 34.95 -16.39 14.52
CA HIS A 231 34.71 -16.38 15.97
C HIS A 231 35.62 -17.37 16.72
N ASN A 232 35.76 -18.60 16.21
CA ASN A 232 36.61 -19.62 16.81
C ASN A 232 38.11 -19.29 16.76
N ARG A 233 38.56 -18.54 15.74
CA ARG A 233 39.94 -18.05 15.66
C ARG A 233 40.18 -16.85 16.57
N SER A 234 39.13 -16.09 16.86
CA SER A 234 39.16 -14.83 17.61
C SER A 234 38.75 -14.98 19.08
N ILE A 235 38.85 -16.18 19.68
CA ILE A 235 38.52 -16.42 21.10
C ILE A 235 39.30 -15.48 22.05
N ALA A 236 40.46 -14.97 21.64
CA ALA A 236 41.25 -13.99 22.39
C ALA A 236 40.76 -12.52 22.23
N ASP A 237 39.91 -12.22 21.25
CA ASP A 237 39.42 -10.86 20.94
C ASP A 237 37.89 -10.91 20.77
N ILE A 238 37.21 -11.15 21.89
CA ILE A 238 35.74 -11.30 22.06
C ILE A 238 34.97 -10.06 21.54
N ASN A 239 35.67 -8.96 21.26
CA ASN A 239 35.10 -7.72 20.77
C ASN A 239 35.00 -7.64 19.23
N LYS A 240 35.56 -8.58 18.47
CA LYS A 240 35.59 -8.54 16.98
C LYS A 240 34.70 -9.60 16.31
N LEU A 241 33.41 -9.59 16.59
CA LEU A 241 32.46 -10.14 15.61
C LEU A 241 32.24 -9.06 14.53
N ASP A 242 33.02 -9.14 13.44
CA ASP A 242 32.90 -8.21 12.30
C ASP A 242 31.68 -8.52 11.41
N TRP A 243 31.10 -9.72 11.52
CA TRP A 243 29.99 -10.18 10.68
C TRP A 243 28.91 -10.91 11.51
N PRO A 244 27.62 -10.58 11.32
CA PRO A 244 26.53 -11.25 12.03
C PRO A 244 26.17 -12.59 11.37
N LEU A 245 25.75 -13.56 12.18
CA LEU A 245 25.13 -14.79 11.68
C LEU A 245 23.82 -14.45 10.96
N VAL A 246 23.44 -15.28 9.99
CA VAL A 246 22.20 -15.14 9.24
C VAL A 246 21.32 -16.37 9.46
N LYS A 247 20.14 -16.16 10.04
CA LYS A 247 19.09 -17.16 10.15
C LYS A 247 18.13 -16.99 8.98
N VAL A 248 17.99 -18.03 8.16
CA VAL A 248 17.12 -18.00 6.98
C VAL A 248 15.85 -18.79 7.21
N SER A 249 14.74 -18.27 6.72
CA SER A 249 13.46 -18.96 6.70
C SER A 249 12.80 -18.82 5.33
N TYR A 250 12.28 -19.91 4.80
CA TYR A 250 11.55 -19.92 3.53
C TYR A 250 10.06 -19.70 3.80
N ILE A 251 9.48 -18.73 3.11
CA ILE A 251 8.05 -18.48 3.11
C ILE A 251 7.51 -19.05 1.79
N ASP A 252 6.86 -20.21 1.87
CA ASP A 252 6.18 -20.81 0.72
C ASP A 252 4.81 -20.14 0.50
N TYR A 253 4.63 -19.54 -0.67
CA TYR A 253 3.34 -19.00 -1.11
C TYR A 253 2.46 -20.02 -1.86
N GLY A 254 3.00 -21.19 -2.22
CA GLY A 254 2.39 -22.16 -3.13
C GLY A 254 1.34 -23.09 -2.51
N SER A 255 1.26 -23.20 -1.18
CA SER A 255 0.48 -24.24 -0.50
C SER A 255 -0.59 -23.76 0.48
N ALA A 256 -0.72 -22.45 0.71
CA ALA A 256 -1.80 -21.92 1.52
C ALA A 256 -3.11 -21.97 0.74
N GLU A 257 -3.75 -23.14 0.70
CA GLU A 257 -5.18 -23.25 0.38
C GLU A 257 -5.94 -22.37 1.37
N SER A 258 -6.21 -21.14 0.96
CA SER A 258 -7.08 -20.24 1.66
C SER A 258 -8.41 -20.96 1.88
N ARG A 259 -8.77 -21.23 3.13
CA ARG A 259 -10.14 -21.64 3.48
C ARG A 259 -11.09 -20.71 2.72
N LYS A 260 -11.97 -21.29 1.89
CA LYS A 260 -13.02 -20.57 1.18
C LYS A 260 -13.87 -19.84 2.21
N ARG A 261 -13.52 -18.60 2.57
CA ARG A 261 -14.48 -17.70 3.21
C ARG A 261 -15.55 -17.48 2.16
N LYS A 262 -16.76 -17.99 2.42
CA LYS A 262 -17.94 -17.58 1.67
C LYS A 262 -17.92 -16.06 1.65
N SER A 263 -17.99 -15.48 0.47
CA SER A 263 -18.37 -14.08 0.30
C SER A 263 -19.60 -13.86 1.17
N SER A 264 -19.40 -13.20 2.31
CA SER A 264 -20.51 -12.66 3.05
C SER A 264 -21.01 -11.54 2.15
N ARG A 265 -22.09 -11.80 1.41
CA ARG A 265 -23.01 -10.72 1.09
C ARG A 265 -23.24 -10.01 2.41
N PHE A 266 -22.68 -8.80 2.54
CA PHE A 266 -23.04 -7.92 3.61
C PHE A 266 -24.52 -7.62 3.39
N THR A 267 -25.41 -8.40 4.02
CA THR A 267 -26.71 -7.87 4.40
C THR A 267 -26.39 -6.58 5.13
N ALA A 268 -26.85 -5.45 4.60
CA ALA A 268 -26.62 -4.13 5.14
C ALA A 268 -26.71 -4.20 6.66
N THR A 269 -25.56 -4.20 7.33
CA THR A 269 -25.54 -4.18 8.78
C THR A 269 -26.19 -2.86 9.17
N PRO A 270 -27.10 -2.85 10.16
CA PRO A 270 -27.59 -1.61 10.75
C PRO A 270 -26.37 -0.73 11.05
N ILE A 271 -26.46 0.57 10.73
CA ILE A 271 -25.41 1.56 10.99
C ILE A 271 -24.82 1.26 12.37
N ASP A 272 -23.58 0.77 12.42
CA ASP A 272 -22.92 0.49 13.68
C ASP A 272 -22.59 1.84 14.31
N THR A 273 -23.42 2.26 15.26
CA THR A 273 -23.30 3.54 15.95
C THR A 273 -22.19 3.55 17.01
N ARG A 274 -21.46 2.44 17.18
CA ARG A 274 -20.28 2.39 18.05
C ARG A 274 -19.12 3.07 17.35
N SER A 275 -18.26 3.78 18.11
CA SER A 275 -16.95 4.19 17.58
C SER A 275 -16.27 2.95 17.01
N PRO A 276 -15.63 3.01 15.82
CA PRO A 276 -15.04 1.86 15.16
C PRO A 276 -13.91 1.32 16.02
N THR A 277 -14.26 0.47 16.98
CA THR A 277 -13.40 -0.51 17.57
C THR A 277 -13.37 -1.61 16.53
N TYR A 278 -12.58 -1.38 15.47
CA TYR A 278 -12.05 -2.51 14.73
C TYR A 278 -11.31 -3.32 15.79
N GLU A 279 -11.98 -4.31 16.38
CA GLU A 279 -11.27 -5.34 17.13
C GLU A 279 -10.14 -5.75 16.20
N LEU A 280 -8.90 -5.57 16.67
CA LEU A 280 -7.69 -5.91 15.92
C LEU A 280 -7.64 -7.44 15.83
N ILE A 281 -8.59 -8.02 15.12
CA ILE A 281 -8.62 -9.42 14.76
C ILE A 281 -7.39 -9.62 13.90
N GLU A 282 -6.49 -10.45 14.39
CA GLU A 282 -5.28 -10.78 13.66
C GLU A 282 -5.64 -11.39 12.31
N THR A 283 -5.33 -10.66 11.23
CA THR A 283 -5.47 -11.16 9.87
C THR A 283 -4.15 -11.78 9.41
N TYR A 284 -4.21 -12.64 8.39
CA TYR A 284 -3.00 -13.22 7.78
C TYR A 284 -1.99 -12.12 7.38
N PHE A 285 -2.47 -11.03 6.78
CA PHE A 285 -1.63 -9.89 6.43
C PHE A 285 -1.05 -9.16 7.65
N THR A 286 -1.81 -9.04 8.74
CA THR A 286 -1.29 -8.47 10.00
C THR A 286 -0.15 -9.32 10.58
N ALA A 287 -0.28 -10.64 10.54
CA ALA A 287 0.80 -11.56 10.92
C ALA A 287 2.02 -11.43 9.97
N GLN A 288 1.79 -11.29 8.67
CA GLN A 288 2.85 -11.02 7.69
C GLN A 288 3.57 -9.70 7.97
N LEU A 289 2.85 -8.63 8.31
CA LEU A 289 3.46 -7.35 8.70
C LEU A 289 4.34 -7.51 9.94
N ARG A 290 3.89 -8.23 10.97
CA ARG A 290 4.72 -8.51 12.15
C ARG A 290 6.00 -9.27 11.79
N LEU A 291 5.92 -10.21 10.86
CA LEU A 291 7.08 -10.93 10.34
C LEU A 291 8.05 -9.99 9.61
N LEU A 292 7.53 -9.20 8.67
CA LEU A 292 8.29 -8.23 7.87
C LEU A 292 9.00 -7.19 8.75
N ARG A 293 8.38 -6.78 9.85
CA ARG A 293 8.96 -5.85 10.82
C ARG A 293 10.24 -6.38 11.47
N THR A 294 10.35 -7.70 11.60
CA THR A 294 11.51 -8.38 12.20
C THR A 294 12.53 -8.84 11.19
N MET A 295 12.24 -8.69 9.90
CA MET A 295 13.11 -9.12 8.81
C MET A 295 14.27 -8.14 8.67
N ASP A 296 15.49 -8.66 8.51
CA ASP A 296 16.67 -7.87 8.19
C ASP A 296 17.03 -7.97 6.71
N ILE A 297 16.77 -9.13 6.10
CA ILE A 297 17.08 -9.39 4.70
C ILE A 297 15.84 -10.00 4.03
N GLN A 298 15.36 -9.35 2.97
CA GLN A 298 14.33 -9.91 2.11
C GLN A 298 14.96 -10.43 0.82
N ILE A 299 14.67 -11.68 0.49
CA ILE A 299 15.05 -12.30 -0.77
C ILE A 299 13.77 -12.63 -1.52
N THR A 300 13.53 -11.98 -2.66
CA THR A 300 12.34 -12.21 -3.49
C THR A 300 12.70 -12.23 -4.97
N GLY A 301 12.01 -13.08 -5.72
CA GLY A 301 12.10 -13.07 -7.18
C GLY A 301 11.53 -11.77 -7.75
N PRO A 302 11.86 -11.42 -9.01
CA PRO A 302 11.33 -10.23 -9.65
C PRO A 302 9.81 -10.31 -9.78
N GLY A 303 9.10 -9.24 -9.42
CA GLY A 303 7.64 -9.17 -9.48
C GLY A 303 7.07 -8.36 -8.31
N THR A 304 5.77 -8.47 -8.09
CA THR A 304 5.06 -7.68 -7.05
C THR A 304 5.41 -8.06 -5.62
N GLY A 305 6.13 -9.17 -5.42
CA GLY A 305 6.76 -9.50 -4.13
C GLY A 305 7.81 -8.49 -3.67
N SER A 306 8.39 -7.69 -4.59
CA SER A 306 9.29 -6.59 -4.23
C SER A 306 8.60 -5.49 -3.43
N MET A 307 7.27 -5.38 -3.49
CA MET A 307 6.52 -4.39 -2.71
C MET A 307 6.64 -4.63 -1.20
N TYR A 308 6.86 -5.88 -0.78
CA TYR A 308 7.06 -6.19 0.63
C TYR A 308 8.34 -5.57 1.20
N GLN A 309 9.27 -5.18 0.34
CA GLN A 309 10.51 -4.54 0.75
C GLN A 309 10.25 -3.26 1.52
N SER A 310 9.25 -2.48 1.10
CA SER A 310 8.90 -1.24 1.79
C SER A 310 8.43 -1.49 3.22
N PHE A 311 8.14 -2.72 3.65
CA PHE A 311 7.78 -3.03 5.03
C PHE A 311 8.95 -3.50 5.90
N VAL A 312 10.11 -3.76 5.31
CA VAL A 312 11.34 -4.12 6.03
C VAL A 312 11.90 -2.86 6.72
N PRO A 313 12.55 -2.95 7.89
CA PRO A 313 13.13 -1.80 8.59
C PRO A 313 14.01 -0.88 7.73
N ASP A 314 14.79 -1.48 6.81
CA ASP A 314 15.72 -0.79 5.91
C ASP A 314 15.11 -0.44 4.54
N GLY A 315 13.82 -0.74 4.31
CA GLY A 315 13.08 -0.43 3.09
C GLY A 315 12.19 0.81 3.17
#